data_AF-A0A178EFM1-F1
#
_entry.id   AF-A0A178EFM1-F1
#
_cell.length_a   1.000
_cell.length_b   1.000
_cell.length_c   1.000
_cell.angle_alpha   90.00
_cell.angle_beta   90.00
_cell.angle_gamma   90.00
#
_symmetry.space_group_name_H-M   'P 1'
#
loop_
_entity.id
_entity.type
_entity.pdbx_description
1 polymer ?
#
loop_
_entity_poly.entity_id
_entity_poly.type
_entity_poly.pdbx_seq_one_letter_code
_entity_poly.pdbx_strand_id
1 'polypeptide(L)'
;MLSQVYGEFAIEKASSAELQEAINFMFRWYQKSAKCYVYLSDGSSVGISAAFLHSKWFTRGWTLQELLAPESVQFFSAEGDLLGDKLSLWADIEMITKIPLDILHGRYDVRKRLSWAAEWKTTREEDAAYSLLGLFDLHMPLLYGEGRRKAFMHL
;
A
#
# COMPACT_ATOMS: atom_id res chain seq x y z
N MET A 1 -4.35 -1.24 -11.80
CA MET A 1 -5.30 -0.62 -10.86
C MET A 1 -4.57 0.58 -10.27
N LEU A 2 -4.85 1.74 -10.83
CA LEU A 2 -4.19 3.02 -10.55
C LEU A 2 -4.83 3.60 -9.28
N SER A 3 -4.09 3.62 -8.18
CA SER A 3 -4.27 4.63 -7.15
C SER A 3 -3.86 5.96 -7.80
N GLN A 4 -4.82 6.76 -8.25
CA GLN A 4 -4.54 8.07 -8.81
C GLN A 4 -4.18 9.02 -7.66
N VAL A 5 -2.89 9.12 -7.37
CA VAL A 5 -2.34 10.27 -6.64
C VAL A 5 -2.41 11.45 -7.62
N TYR A 6 -3.39 12.34 -7.46
CA TYR A 6 -3.38 13.62 -8.16
C TYR A 6 -2.29 14.50 -7.55
N GLY A 7 -1.08 14.34 -8.08
CA GLY A 7 0.15 15.06 -7.75
C GLY A 7 1.27 14.55 -8.65
N GLU A 8 1.38 15.12 -9.85
CA GLU A 8 2.48 15.06 -10.84
C GLU A 8 3.18 13.74 -11.24
N PHE A 9 2.96 12.59 -10.60
CA PHE A 9 3.76 11.38 -10.87
C PHE A 9 2.92 10.24 -11.45
N ALA A 10 2.73 10.28 -12.77
CA ALA A 10 2.41 9.08 -13.52
C ALA A 10 3.71 8.26 -13.69
N ILE A 11 3.78 7.08 -13.08
CA ILE A 11 4.92 6.16 -13.27
C ILE A 11 4.80 5.56 -14.67
N GLU A 12 5.51 6.12 -15.66
CA GLU A 12 5.74 5.42 -16.92
C GLU A 12 6.67 4.22 -16.66
N LYS A 13 6.19 3.01 -16.96
CA LYS A 13 6.97 1.78 -16.80
C LYS A 13 8.04 1.58 -17.88
N ALA A 14 8.36 2.61 -18.66
CA ALA A 14 9.19 2.51 -19.87
C ALA A 14 10.69 2.47 -19.56
N SER A 15 11.13 3.08 -18.45
CA SER A 15 12.54 3.08 -18.02
C SER A 15 12.74 2.30 -16.72
N SER A 16 13.76 1.44 -16.67
CA SER A 16 14.16 0.74 -15.45
C SER A 16 14.64 1.70 -14.35
N ALA A 17 15.22 2.84 -14.73
CA ALA A 17 15.67 3.87 -13.80
C ALA A 17 14.47 4.57 -13.13
N GLU A 18 13.44 4.92 -13.91
CA GLU A 18 12.21 5.53 -13.37
C GLU A 18 11.46 4.56 -12.47
N LEU A 19 11.40 3.27 -12.81
CA LEU A 19 10.80 2.25 -11.94
C LEU A 19 11.56 2.14 -10.61
N GLN A 20 12.89 2.16 -10.66
CA GLN A 20 13.73 2.08 -9.47
C GLN A 20 13.56 3.31 -8.58
N GLU A 21 13.57 4.50 -9.16
CA GLU A 21 13.28 5.74 -8.45
C GLU A 21 11.88 5.69 -7.84
N ALA A 22 10.88 5.35 -8.64
CA ALA A 22 9.49 5.31 -8.20
C ALA A 22 9.29 4.40 -6.98
N ILE A 23 9.80 3.17 -7.01
CA ILE A 23 9.63 2.23 -5.88
C ILE A 23 10.34 2.74 -4.61
N ASN A 24 11.53 3.33 -4.74
CA ASN A 24 12.27 3.85 -3.59
C ASN A 24 11.63 5.13 -3.00
N PHE A 25 10.92 5.93 -3.80
CA PHE A 25 10.31 7.18 -3.34
C PHE A 25 8.79 7.11 -3.13
N MET A 26 8.13 6.02 -3.53
CA MET A 26 6.66 5.92 -3.53
C MET A 26 6.03 6.26 -2.18
N PHE A 27 6.58 5.73 -1.08
CA PHE A 27 6.09 6.01 0.26
C PHE A 27 6.19 7.50 0.61
N ARG A 28 7.32 8.15 0.28
CA ARG A 28 7.50 9.60 0.51
C ARG A 28 6.55 10.43 -0.34
N TRP A 29 6.23 9.99 -1.55
CA TRP A 29 5.23 10.66 -2.39
C TRP A 29 3.83 10.56 -1.79
N TYR A 30 3.44 9.37 -1.30
CA TYR A 30 2.17 9.22 -0.58
C TYR A 30 2.13 10.03 0.71
N GLN A 31 3.21 10.05 1.50
CA GLN A 31 3.30 10.88 2.72
C GLN A 31 3.10 12.37 2.43
N LYS A 32 3.58 12.86 1.29
CA LYS A 32 3.44 14.27 0.89
C LYS A 32 2.15 14.57 0.14
N SER A 33 1.34 13.56 -0.18
CA SER A 33 0.08 13.77 -0.88
C SER A 33 -0.93 14.42 0.06
N ALA A 34 -1.66 15.43 -0.44
CA ALA A 34 -2.73 16.06 0.32
C ALA A 34 -3.90 15.09 0.56
N LYS A 35 -4.11 14.17 -0.39
CA LYS A 35 -5.17 13.17 -0.34
C LYS A 35 -4.84 11.97 -1.22
N CYS A 36 -5.16 10.78 -0.73
CA CYS A 36 -5.10 9.54 -1.49
C CYS A 36 -6.53 9.03 -1.73
N TYR A 37 -6.82 8.64 -2.97
CA TYR A 37 -8.12 8.08 -3.36
C TYR A 37 -7.95 6.62 -3.76
N VAL A 38 -8.73 5.74 -3.12
CA VAL A 38 -8.71 4.30 -3.36
C VAL A 38 -10.06 3.88 -3.92
N TYR A 39 -10.07 3.35 -5.14
CA TYR A 39 -11.25 2.78 -5.78
C TYR A 39 -11.22 1.26 -5.66
N LEU A 40 -12.19 0.70 -4.95
CA LEU A 40 -12.33 -0.74 -4.72
C LEU A 40 -13.12 -1.35 -5.88
N SER A 41 -12.40 -1.82 -6.91
CA SER A 41 -13.02 -2.33 -8.15
C SER A 41 -13.80 -3.65 -7.98
N ASP A 42 -13.61 -4.33 -6.84
CA ASP A 42 -14.16 -5.65 -6.57
C ASP A 42 -15.27 -5.65 -5.51
N GLY A 43 -15.70 -4.47 -5.08
CA GLY A 43 -16.86 -4.28 -4.20
C GLY A 43 -18.03 -3.65 -4.96
N SER A 44 -19.23 -4.21 -4.82
CA SER A 44 -20.47 -3.60 -5.31
C SER A 44 -21.02 -2.58 -4.31
N SER A 45 -21.70 -1.54 -4.78
CA SER A 45 -22.39 -0.55 -3.92
C SER A 45 -23.48 -1.16 -3.01
N VAL A 46 -23.96 -2.37 -3.31
CA VAL A 46 -24.96 -3.09 -2.51
C VAL A 46 -24.29 -3.76 -1.32
N GLY A 47 -24.20 -3.03 -0.21
CA GLY A 47 -23.60 -3.50 1.04
C GLY A 47 -22.18 -3.00 1.22
N ILE A 48 -22.02 -1.68 1.37
CA ILE A 48 -20.77 -0.94 1.57
C ILE A 48 -19.78 -1.68 2.49
N SER A 49 -20.28 -2.24 3.60
CA SER A 49 -19.46 -3.02 4.54
C SER A 49 -18.88 -4.29 3.91
N ALA A 50 -19.67 -5.09 3.20
CA ALA A 50 -19.17 -6.33 2.56
C ALA A 50 -18.17 -6.03 1.42
N ALA A 51 -18.44 -4.99 0.62
CA ALA A 51 -17.56 -4.53 -0.45
C ALA A 51 -16.17 -4.11 0.07
N PHE A 52 -16.13 -3.37 1.18
CA PHE A 52 -14.90 -2.95 1.82
C PHE A 52 -14.17 -4.15 2.46
N LEU A 53 -14.87 -4.92 3.29
CA LEU A 53 -14.29 -6.02 4.08
C LEU A 53 -13.69 -7.14 3.23
N HIS A 54 -14.22 -7.38 2.03
CA HIS A 54 -13.77 -8.45 1.15
C HIS A 54 -12.90 -7.97 -0.02
N SER A 55 -12.54 -6.69 -0.07
CA SER A 55 -11.73 -6.19 -1.17
C SER A 55 -10.33 -6.81 -1.17
N LYS A 56 -9.91 -7.28 -2.35
CA LYS A 56 -8.56 -7.73 -2.66
C LYS A 56 -7.53 -6.63 -2.46
N TRP A 57 -7.92 -5.36 -2.43
CA TRP A 57 -7.00 -4.25 -2.15
C TRP A 57 -6.21 -4.48 -0.86
N PHE A 58 -6.82 -5.03 0.19
CA PHE A 58 -6.15 -5.35 1.46
C PHE A 58 -5.18 -6.54 1.41
N THR A 59 -5.07 -7.21 0.26
CA THR A 59 -4.19 -8.38 0.07
C THR A 59 -3.09 -8.15 -0.97
N ARG A 60 -2.97 -6.94 -1.54
CA ARG A 60 -2.00 -6.64 -2.60
C ARG A 60 -0.76 -5.98 -2.02
N GLY A 61 0.44 -6.54 -2.26
CA GLY A 61 1.73 -6.07 -1.70
C GLY A 61 1.93 -4.55 -1.60
N TRP A 62 1.56 -3.82 -2.66
CA TRP A 62 1.82 -2.39 -2.79
C TRP A 62 0.85 -1.48 -2.02
N THR A 63 -0.31 -1.97 -1.60
CA THR A 63 -1.35 -1.14 -0.98
C THR A 63 -1.04 -0.74 0.47
N LEU A 64 0.04 -1.26 1.05
CA LEU A 64 0.42 -0.98 2.44
C LEU A 64 0.96 0.42 2.53
N GLN A 65 1.76 0.78 1.53
CA GLN A 65 2.26 2.13 1.38
C GLN A 65 1.10 3.09 1.09
N GLU A 66 0.15 2.70 0.21
CA GLU A 66 -1.06 3.48 -0.07
C GLU A 66 -1.92 3.71 1.18
N LEU A 67 -1.99 2.73 2.07
CA LEU A 67 -2.74 2.82 3.32
C LEU A 67 -2.00 3.66 4.38
N LEU A 68 -0.73 3.36 4.63
CA LEU A 68 -0.01 3.83 5.81
C LEU A 68 0.68 5.18 5.60
N ALA A 69 1.25 5.41 4.42
CA ALA A 69 2.02 6.61 4.14
C ALA A 69 1.20 7.91 4.17
N PRO A 70 0.04 8.01 3.47
CA PRO A 70 -0.69 9.27 3.42
C PRO A 70 -1.45 9.53 4.74
N GLU A 71 -1.59 10.80 5.08
CA GLU A 71 -2.38 11.25 6.23
C GLU A 71 -3.88 11.05 5.98
N SER A 72 -4.35 11.34 4.75
CA SER A 72 -5.75 11.21 4.35
C SER A 72 -5.92 10.20 3.21
N VAL A 73 -6.75 9.18 3.44
CA VAL A 73 -7.20 8.23 2.41
C VAL A 73 -8.72 8.22 2.38
N GLN A 74 -9.31 8.30 1.18
CA GLN A 74 -10.74 8.10 0.97
C GLN A 74 -10.98 6.87 0.10
N PHE A 75 -11.94 6.06 0.51
CA PHE A 75 -12.31 4.81 -0.15
C PHE A 75 -13.61 4.99 -0.92
N PHE A 76 -13.60 4.53 -2.16
CA PHE A 76 -14.73 4.60 -3.08
C PHE A 76 -15.08 3.20 -3.60
N SER A 77 -16.36 2.97 -3.90
CA SER A 77 -16.80 1.77 -4.62
C SER A 77 -16.31 1.79 -6.08
N ALA A 78 -16.53 0.69 -6.79
CA ALA A 78 -16.31 0.61 -8.23
C ALA A 78 -17.19 1.62 -8.99
N GLU A 79 -18.37 1.93 -8.47
CA GLU A 79 -19.33 2.90 -9.03
C GLU A 79 -18.98 4.36 -8.70
N GLY A 80 -18.00 4.60 -7.84
CA GLY A 80 -17.57 5.94 -7.44
C GLY A 80 -18.28 6.52 -6.21
N ASP A 81 -19.03 5.69 -5.47
CA ASP A 81 -19.67 6.10 -4.22
C ASP A 81 -18.65 6.17 -3.08
N LEU A 82 -18.69 7.22 -2.27
CA LEU A 82 -17.82 7.34 -1.09
C LEU A 82 -18.24 6.32 -0.02
N LEU A 83 -17.32 5.45 0.37
CA LEU A 83 -17.52 4.44 1.42
C LEU A 83 -17.10 4.97 2.80
N GLY A 84 -16.10 5.84 2.84
CA GLY A 84 -15.58 6.46 4.06
C GLY A 84 -14.11 6.86 3.90
N ASP A 85 -13.50 7.30 4.99
CA ASP A 85 -12.09 7.64 5.06
C ASP A 85 -11.30 6.69 5.98
N LYS A 86 -9.96 6.81 5.95
CA LYS A 86 -9.02 6.02 6.74
C LYS A 86 -9.37 5.96 8.22
N LEU A 87 -9.80 7.06 8.81
CA LEU A 87 -10.11 7.14 10.24
C LEU A 87 -11.51 6.59 10.51
N SER A 88 -12.49 6.95 9.70
CA SER A 88 -13.88 6.48 9.86
C SER A 88 -14.01 4.95 9.69
N LEU A 89 -13.15 4.36 8.85
CA LEU A 89 -13.13 2.91 8.56
C LEU A 89 -12.02 2.16 9.32
N TRP A 90 -11.36 2.79 10.30
CA TRP A 90 -10.18 2.20 10.92
C TRP A 90 -10.47 0.86 11.61
N ALA A 91 -11.62 0.74 12.29
CA ALA A 91 -12.00 -0.52 12.95
C ALA A 91 -12.06 -1.69 11.95
N ASP A 92 -12.59 -1.45 10.75
CA ASP A 92 -12.62 -2.44 9.68
C ASP A 92 -11.21 -2.70 9.11
N ILE A 93 -10.42 -1.64 8.90
CA ILE A 93 -9.03 -1.75 8.43
C ILE A 93 -8.20 -2.59 9.40
N GLU A 94 -8.27 -2.33 10.70
CA GLU A 94 -7.57 -3.09 11.74
C GLU A 94 -8.05 -4.53 11.79
N MET A 95 -9.36 -4.77 11.65
CA MET A 95 -9.90 -6.12 11.59
C MET A 95 -9.35 -6.92 10.40
N ILE A 96 -9.23 -6.31 9.22
CA ILE A 96 -8.73 -6.97 8.01
C ILE A 96 -7.20 -7.15 8.05
N THR A 97 -6.47 -6.07 8.35
CA THR A 97 -5.01 -6.00 8.19
C THR A 97 -4.23 -6.42 9.43
N LYS A 98 -4.89 -6.43 10.60
CA LYS A 98 -4.26 -6.59 11.92
C LYS A 98 -3.25 -5.49 12.27
N ILE A 99 -3.33 -4.37 11.57
CA ILE A 99 -2.53 -3.18 11.84
C ILE A 99 -3.28 -2.31 12.85
N PRO A 100 -2.73 -2.09 14.04
CA PRO A 100 -3.39 -1.31 15.08
C PRO A 100 -3.25 0.21 14.86
N LEU A 101 -4.19 0.99 15.40
CA LEU A 101 -4.30 2.45 15.18
C LEU A 101 -3.07 3.26 15.61
N ASP A 102 -2.38 2.80 16.65
CA ASP A 102 -1.22 3.46 17.23
C ASP A 102 -0.01 3.51 16.27
N ILE A 103 -0.08 2.83 15.11
CA ILE A 103 0.86 3.03 14.00
C ILE A 103 0.90 4.43 13.45
N LEU A 104 -0.21 5.16 13.54
CA LEU A 104 -0.24 6.55 13.13
C LEU A 104 0.56 7.45 14.09
N HIS A 105 0.87 6.96 15.30
CA HIS A 105 1.54 7.72 16.36
C HIS A 105 2.99 7.32 16.63
N GLY A 106 3.49 6.16 16.18
CA GLY A 106 4.90 5.85 16.40
C GLY A 106 5.32 4.39 16.35
N ARG A 107 6.62 4.19 16.66
CA ARG A 107 7.47 3.12 16.11
C ARG A 107 7.14 1.72 16.64
N TYR A 108 6.66 0.85 15.75
CA TYR A 108 6.81 -0.60 15.93
C TYR A 108 8.21 -1.07 15.57
N ASP A 109 8.62 -2.16 16.21
CA ASP A 109 9.80 -2.92 15.82
C ASP A 109 9.69 -3.47 14.38
N VAL A 110 10.84 -3.79 13.79
CA VAL A 110 10.95 -4.27 12.41
C VAL A 110 10.12 -5.53 12.18
N ARG A 111 10.15 -6.48 13.14
CA ARG A 111 9.46 -7.78 13.02
C ARG A 111 7.95 -7.59 12.96
N LYS A 112 7.40 -6.69 13.77
CA LYS A 112 5.97 -6.37 13.80
C LYS A 112 5.55 -5.70 12.49
N ARG A 113 6.35 -4.78 11.94
CA ARG A 113 6.08 -4.18 10.63
C ARG A 113 6.09 -5.21 9.50
N LEU A 114 7.08 -6.11 9.52
CA LEU A 114 7.16 -7.22 8.56
C LEU A 114 5.92 -8.14 8.66
N SER A 115 5.38 -8.35 9.87
CA SER A 115 4.22 -9.23 10.07
C SER A 115 2.95 -8.73 9.37
N TRP A 116 2.79 -7.42 9.15
CA TRP A 116 1.62 -6.87 8.46
C TRP A 116 1.56 -7.22 6.98
N ALA A 117 2.73 -7.45 6.38
CA ALA A 117 2.83 -7.82 4.96
C ALA A 117 2.87 -9.34 4.74
N ALA A 118 2.76 -10.15 5.80
CA ALA A 118 2.95 -11.60 5.72
C ALA A 118 1.95 -12.28 4.77
N GLU A 119 0.68 -11.87 4.79
CA GLU A 119 -0.40 -12.44 3.97
C GLU A 119 -0.53 -11.78 2.59
N TRP A 120 0.32 -10.80 2.28
CA TRP A 120 0.15 -9.95 1.12
C TRP A 120 0.74 -10.60 -0.13
N LYS A 121 0.01 -10.48 -1.24
CA LYS A 121 0.31 -11.12 -2.52
C LYS A 121 0.92 -10.12 -3.48
N THR A 122 2.00 -10.55 -4.13
CA THR A 122 2.67 -9.79 -5.17
C THR A 122 2.76 -10.60 -6.46
N THR A 123 2.83 -9.90 -7.59
CA THR A 123 3.00 -10.55 -8.90
C THR A 123 4.43 -11.01 -9.12
N ARG A 124 5.40 -10.17 -8.75
CA ARG A 124 6.81 -10.55 -8.68
C ARG A 124 7.15 -10.92 -7.24
N GLU A 125 7.96 -11.95 -7.06
CA GLU A 125 8.23 -12.46 -5.73
C GLU A 125 9.09 -11.51 -4.88
N GLU A 126 9.93 -10.69 -5.53
CA GLU A 126 10.79 -9.69 -4.90
C GLU A 126 10.00 -8.47 -4.41
N ASP A 127 8.86 -8.16 -5.04
CA ASP A 127 7.99 -7.07 -4.61
C ASP A 127 7.48 -7.28 -3.18
N ALA A 128 7.47 -8.53 -2.68
CA ALA A 128 7.13 -8.80 -1.29
C ALA A 128 8.10 -8.13 -0.30
N ALA A 129 9.36 -7.92 -0.72
CA ALA A 129 10.34 -7.13 0.02
C ALA A 129 10.34 -5.66 -0.44
N TYR A 130 10.35 -5.40 -1.76
CA TYR A 130 10.49 -4.04 -2.27
C TYR A 130 9.29 -3.13 -1.95
N SER A 131 8.09 -3.69 -1.79
CA SER A 131 6.92 -2.94 -1.31
C SER A 131 7.01 -2.51 0.16
N LEU A 132 8.06 -2.89 0.89
CA LEU A 132 8.29 -2.50 2.27
C LEU A 132 9.40 -1.47 2.45
N LEU A 133 10.15 -1.13 1.40
CA LEU A 133 11.31 -0.22 1.49
C LEU A 133 10.95 1.10 2.17
N GLY A 134 9.86 1.74 1.71
CA GLY A 134 9.43 3.00 2.30
C GLY A 134 8.94 2.90 3.74
N LEU A 135 8.39 1.75 4.16
CA LEU A 135 7.98 1.51 5.54
C LEU A 135 9.18 1.42 6.50
N PHE A 136 10.36 1.05 5.98
CA PHE A 136 11.62 0.97 6.70
C PHE A 136 12.57 2.14 6.40
N ASP A 137 12.14 3.13 5.60
CA ASP A 137 12.98 4.24 5.10
C ASP A 137 14.29 3.75 4.45
N LEU A 138 14.20 2.66 3.67
CA LEU A 138 15.31 2.08 2.93
C LEU A 138 15.32 2.56 1.48
N HIS A 139 16.53 2.71 0.93
CA HIS A 139 16.75 2.97 -0.49
C HIS A 139 17.76 1.97 -1.03
N MET A 140 17.39 1.17 -2.04
CA MET A 140 18.27 0.15 -2.60
C MET A 140 18.00 -0.13 -4.09
N PRO A 141 18.99 -0.70 -4.81
CA PRO A 141 18.78 -1.21 -6.16
C PRO A 141 17.76 -2.35 -6.19
N LEU A 142 16.86 -2.30 -7.18
CA LEU A 142 15.90 -3.37 -7.43
C LEU A 142 16.54 -4.40 -8.38
N LEU A 143 16.68 -5.62 -7.90
CA LEU A 143 17.32 -6.72 -8.62
C LEU A 143 16.28 -7.81 -8.94
N TYR A 144 15.36 -7.51 -9.85
CA TYR A 144 14.40 -8.51 -10.31
C TYR A 144 15.11 -9.72 -10.93
N GLY A 145 14.73 -10.93 -10.49
CA GLY A 145 15.40 -12.20 -10.80
C GLY A 145 16.31 -12.71 -9.68
N GLU A 146 16.55 -11.93 -8.61
CA GLU A 146 17.31 -12.43 -7.45
C GLU A 146 16.52 -13.41 -6.56
N GLY A 147 15.19 -13.37 -6.68
CA GLY A 147 14.25 -14.21 -5.94
C GLY A 147 13.91 -13.68 -4.55
N ARG A 148 12.75 -14.08 -4.02
CA ARG A 148 12.17 -13.51 -2.78
C ARG A 148 13.13 -13.54 -1.60
N ARG A 149 13.80 -14.68 -1.39
CA ARG A 149 14.71 -14.86 -0.25
C ARG A 149 15.86 -13.86 -0.27
N LYS A 150 16.45 -13.58 -1.44
CA LYS A 150 17.55 -12.60 -1.55
C LYS A 150 17.03 -11.19 -1.35
N ALA A 151 15.89 -10.85 -1.96
CA ALA A 151 15.25 -9.55 -1.79
C ALA A 151 15.01 -9.21 -0.30
N PHE A 152 14.53 -10.17 0.50
CA PHE A 152 14.33 -9.99 1.95
C PHE A 152 15.63 -9.93 2.77
N MET A 153 16.75 -10.47 2.30
CA MET A 153 18.03 -10.38 3.03
C MET A 153 18.64 -8.97 2.99
N HIS A 154 18.14 -8.10 2.12
CA HIS A 154 18.56 -6.70 2.05
C HIS A 154 17.77 -5.76 2.98
N LEU A 155 16.66 -6.24 3.57
CA LEU A 155 15.84 -5.52 4.56
C LEU A 155 16.37 -5.72 5.98
#